data_AF-A0A7H8K525-F1
#
_entry.id   AF-A0A7H8K525-F1
#
_cell.length_a   1.000
_cell.length_b   1.000
_cell.length_c   1.000
_cell.angle_alpha   90.00
_cell.angle_beta   90.00
_cell.angle_gamma   90.00
#
_symmetry.space_group_name_H-M   'P 1'
#
loop_
_entity.id
_entity.type
_entity.pdbx_description
1 polymer ?
#
loop_
_entity_poly.entity_id
_entity_poly.type
_entity_poly.pdbx_seq_one_letter_code
_entity_poly.pdbx_strand_id
1 'polypeptide(L)'
;MKPFTELVRVAYAEPLLRQLYPWSGMWELHFSRCTEHRPTWDIPYIGTLGSGRYRVDGPNRNSPRIAETDSAQAAVALVLERLPPDCGPAFIGNAEELAAYEKAHNGR
;
A
#
# COMPACT_ATOMS: atom_id res chain seq x y z
N MET A 1 -5.54 18.70 8.45
CA MET A 1 -4.52 18.43 7.40
C MET A 1 -3.23 17.80 7.89
N LYS A 2 -2.75 18.01 9.13
CA LYS A 2 -1.46 17.45 9.61
C LYS A 2 -1.31 15.91 9.50
N PRO A 3 -2.31 15.08 9.87
CA PRO A 3 -2.10 13.62 9.94
C PRO A 3 -1.82 12.96 8.59
N PHE A 4 -2.51 13.39 7.53
CA PHE A 4 -2.29 12.83 6.20
C PHE A 4 -0.91 13.20 5.63
N THR A 5 -0.48 14.45 5.85
CA THR A 5 0.85 14.89 5.44
C THR A 5 1.96 14.15 6.20
N GLU A 6 1.77 13.87 7.49
CA GLU A 6 2.69 13.05 8.28
C GLU A 6 2.77 11.62 7.72
N LEU A 7 1.62 10.98 7.50
CA LEU A 7 1.53 9.64 6.92
C LEU A 7 2.30 9.53 5.59
N VAL A 8 2.09 10.47 4.67
CA VAL A 8 2.80 10.47 3.37
C VAL A 8 4.31 10.59 3.55
N ARG A 9 4.79 11.44 4.47
CA ARG A 9 6.23 11.58 4.74
C ARG A 9 6.84 10.31 5.30
N VAL A 10 6.15 9.69 6.27
CA VAL A 10 6.62 8.44 6.89
C VAL A 10 6.65 7.32 5.85
N ALA A 11 5.60 7.16 5.05
CA ALA A 11 5.57 6.13 4.03
C ALA A 11 6.62 6.36 2.93
N TYR A 12 6.88 7.61 2.53
CA TYR A 12 7.91 7.93 1.53
C TYR A 12 9.35 7.71 2.04
N ALA A 13 9.56 7.77 3.36
CA ALA A 13 10.86 7.49 3.96
C ALA A 13 11.24 6.00 3.82
N GLU A 14 10.25 5.10 3.76
CA GLU A 14 10.46 3.66 3.61
C GLU A 14 10.86 3.29 2.18
N PRO A 15 12.08 2.74 1.96
CA PRO A 15 12.56 2.44 0.61
C PRO A 15 11.67 1.50 -0.19
N LEU A 16 11.08 0.48 0.47
CA LEU A 16 10.19 -0.48 -0.19
C LEU A 16 8.90 0.18 -0.70
N LEU A 17 8.25 0.99 0.14
CA LEU A 17 7.01 1.68 -0.27
C LEU A 17 7.27 2.77 -1.31
N ARG A 18 8.44 3.44 -1.25
CA ARG A 18 8.82 4.47 -2.24
C ARG A 18 8.99 3.91 -3.65
N GLN A 19 9.23 2.61 -3.80
CA GLN A 19 9.33 1.94 -5.10
C GLN A 19 7.99 1.50 -5.66
N LEU A 20 6.92 1.53 -4.87
CA LEU A 20 5.56 1.20 -5.29
C LEU A 20 4.84 2.42 -5.83
N TYR A 21 3.77 2.20 -6.58
CA TYR A 21 2.95 3.29 -7.11
C TYR A 21 1.96 3.76 -6.03
N PRO A 22 2.08 5.00 -5.51
CA PRO A 22 1.16 5.51 -4.51
C PRO A 22 -0.09 6.07 -5.19
N TRP A 23 -1.25 5.87 -4.56
CA TRP A 23 -2.44 6.64 -4.89
C TRP A 23 -3.21 7.00 -3.62
N SER A 24 -3.93 8.12 -3.66
CA SER A 24 -4.65 8.63 -2.50
C SER A 24 -6.04 9.11 -2.85
N GLY A 25 -6.99 8.88 -1.94
CA GLY A 25 -8.37 9.33 -2.05
C GLY A 25 -9.11 9.07 -0.75
N MET A 26 -10.18 9.83 -0.46
CA MET A 26 -10.99 9.65 0.76
C MET A 26 -10.18 9.64 2.07
N TRP A 27 -9.09 10.42 2.13
CA TRP A 27 -8.14 10.44 3.26
C TRP A 27 -7.39 9.12 3.50
N GLU A 28 -7.23 8.33 2.45
CA GLU A 28 -6.50 7.07 2.46
C GLU A 28 -5.27 7.14 1.55
N LEU A 29 -4.23 6.43 1.95
CA LEU A 29 -3.01 6.20 1.20
C LEU A 29 -2.93 4.71 0.85
N HIS A 30 -2.83 4.44 -0.45
CA HIS A 30 -2.76 3.10 -1.02
C HIS A 30 -1.47 2.95 -1.81
N PHE A 31 -1.05 1.70 -1.99
CA PHE A 31 0.09 1.33 -2.82
C PHE A 31 -0.31 0.26 -3.82
N SER A 32 0.23 0.35 -5.03
CA SER A 32 0.09 -0.69 -6.04
C SER A 32 1.45 -1.15 -6.53
N ARG A 33 1.54 -2.43 -6.89
CA ARG A 33 2.68 -3.02 -7.59
C ARG A 33 2.67 -2.71 -9.10
N CYS A 34 1.71 -1.94 -9.58
CA CYS A 34 1.53 -1.56 -10.99
C CYS A 34 1.37 -0.04 -11.12
N THR A 35 1.83 0.54 -12.22
CA THR A 35 1.75 1.99 -12.45
C THR A 35 0.50 2.44 -13.21
N GLU A 36 -0.19 1.54 -13.90
CA GLU A 36 -1.34 1.89 -14.75
C GLU A 36 -2.72 1.64 -14.11
N HIS A 37 -3.77 2.05 -14.81
CA HIS A 37 -5.16 1.85 -14.40
C HIS A 37 -5.47 0.35 -14.22
N ARG A 38 -6.34 0.03 -13.25
CA ARG A 38 -6.49 -1.32 -12.64
C ARG A 38 -5.28 -1.64 -11.75
N PRO A 39 -5.12 -0.89 -10.64
CA PRO A 39 -4.07 -1.20 -9.67
C PRO A 39 -4.30 -2.57 -9.04
N THR A 40 -3.21 -3.16 -8.56
CA THR A 40 -3.30 -4.29 -7.63
C THR A 40 -4.02 -3.89 -6.34
N TRP A 41 -4.74 -4.85 -5.75
CA TRP A 41 -5.45 -4.74 -4.47
C TRP A 41 -4.98 -5.85 -3.52
N ASP A 42 -3.66 -6.00 -3.43
CA ASP A 42 -2.93 -7.05 -2.69
C ASP A 42 -2.02 -6.48 -1.58
N ILE A 43 -2.00 -5.15 -1.41
CA ILE A 43 -1.26 -4.45 -0.36
C ILE A 43 -2.26 -3.74 0.57
N PRO A 44 -2.11 -3.82 1.91
CA PRO A 44 -2.92 -3.06 2.84
C PRO A 44 -2.80 -1.55 2.63
N TYR A 45 -3.84 -0.80 2.98
CA TYR A 45 -3.87 0.66 2.85
C TYR A 45 -4.13 1.34 4.19
N ILE A 46 -3.75 2.61 4.28
CA ILE A 46 -3.80 3.38 5.53
C ILE A 46 -4.80 4.53 5.37
N GLY A 47 -5.83 4.56 6.21
CA GLY A 47 -6.75 5.70 6.31
C GLY A 47 -6.41 6.58 7.51
N THR A 48 -6.48 7.90 7.36
CA THR A 48 -6.45 8.78 8.54
C THR A 48 -7.81 8.81 9.21
N LEU A 49 -7.81 8.67 10.52
CA LEU A 49 -8.97 8.88 11.38
C LEU A 49 -8.90 10.30 11.99
N GLY A 50 -10.03 10.75 12.52
CA GLY A 50 -10.05 11.97 13.35
C GLY A 50 -9.08 11.87 14.53
N SER A 51 -8.61 13.02 15.01
CA SER A 51 -7.72 13.14 16.18
C SER A 51 -6.32 12.55 16.01
N GLY A 52 -5.80 12.48 14.78
CA GLY A 52 -4.41 12.04 14.53
C GLY A 52 -4.21 10.53 14.61
N ARG A 53 -5.29 9.75 14.62
CA ARG A 53 -5.24 8.30 14.56
C ARG A 53 -5.22 7.81 13.11
N TYR A 54 -4.84 6.57 12.92
CA TYR A 54 -4.74 5.89 11.64
C TYR A 54 -5.44 4.53 11.74
N ARG A 55 -6.05 4.10 10.64
CA ARG A 55 -6.52 2.73 10.46
C ARG A 55 -5.72 2.06 9.35
N VAL A 56 -5.44 0.78 9.52
CA VAL A 56 -4.86 -0.07 8.48
C VAL A 56 -5.89 -1.10 8.10
N ASP A 57 -6.25 -1.16 6.83
CA ASP A 57 -7.26 -2.08 6.31
C ASP A 57 -6.65 -3.02 5.27
N GLY A 58 -7.14 -4.27 5.23
CA GLY A 58 -6.63 -5.32 4.35
C GLY A 58 -7.04 -5.14 2.89
N PRO A 59 -6.41 -5.88 1.97
CA PRO A 59 -5.92 -5.29 0.73
C PRO A 59 -7.01 -4.97 -0.30
N ASN A 60 -8.26 -5.35 -0.04
CA ASN A 60 -9.42 -4.86 -0.77
C ASN A 60 -10.50 -4.33 0.20
N ARG A 61 -11.45 -3.56 -0.33
CA ARG A 61 -12.52 -2.91 0.46
C ARG A 61 -13.36 -3.84 1.34
N ASN A 62 -13.41 -5.12 1.02
CA ASN A 62 -14.19 -6.12 1.76
C ASN A 62 -13.38 -6.81 2.86
N SER A 63 -12.08 -6.55 2.91
CA SER A 63 -11.20 -7.12 3.93
C SER A 63 -11.48 -6.48 5.29
N PRO A 64 -11.40 -7.26 6.38
CA PRO A 64 -11.52 -6.69 7.71
C PRO A 64 -10.39 -5.71 7.97
N ARG A 65 -10.66 -4.77 8.88
CA ARG A 65 -9.64 -3.89 9.43
C ARG A 65 -8.54 -4.73 10.09
N ILE A 66 -7.29 -4.38 9.81
CA ILE A 66 -6.12 -5.01 10.42
C ILE A 66 -5.87 -4.40 11.79
N ALA A 67 -5.82 -3.07 11.90
CA ALA A 67 -5.60 -2.37 13.15
C ALA A 67 -6.03 -0.90 13.13
N GLU A 68 -6.12 -0.29 14.30
CA GLU A 68 -6.03 1.16 14.50
C GLU A 68 -4.78 1.49 15.31
N THR A 69 -4.18 2.65 15.07
CA THR A 69 -3.01 3.14 15.78
C THR A 69 -3.03 4.66 15.87
N ASP A 70 -2.32 5.23 16.83
CA ASP A 70 -2.07 6.66 16.98
C ASP A 70 -0.74 7.10 16.34
N SER A 71 0.00 6.19 15.69
CA SER A 71 1.29 6.47 15.05
C SER A 71 1.28 6.16 13.55
N ALA A 72 1.74 7.11 12.74
CA ALA A 72 1.94 6.90 11.31
C ALA A 72 3.00 5.81 11.03
N GLN A 73 4.05 5.76 11.84
CA GLN A 73 5.13 4.78 11.76
C GLN A 73 4.60 3.37 12.03
N ALA A 74 3.80 3.20 13.08
CA ALA A 74 3.18 1.90 13.37
C ALA A 74 2.21 1.47 12.25
N ALA A 75 1.45 2.40 11.67
CA ALA A 75 0.57 2.10 10.55
C ALA A 75 1.36 1.63 9.31
N VAL A 76 2.47 2.30 8.99
CA VAL A 76 3.37 1.94 7.89
C VAL A 76 4.06 0.60 8.13
N ALA A 77 4.52 0.33 9.35
CA ALA A 77 5.11 -0.97 9.70
C ALA A 77 4.13 -2.13 9.46
N LEU A 78 2.85 -1.97 9.82
CA LEU A 78 1.82 -2.99 9.57
C LEU A 78 1.59 -3.28 8.08
N VAL A 79 1.75 -2.27 7.22
CA VAL A 79 1.72 -2.46 5.75
C VAL A 79 2.95 -3.22 5.28
N LEU A 80 4.15 -2.84 5.74
CA LEU A 80 5.41 -3.48 5.38
C LEU A 80 5.44 -4.97 5.75
N GLU A 81 4.96 -5.32 6.95
CA GLU A 81 4.84 -6.71 7.43
C GLU A 81 3.94 -7.59 6.54
N ARG A 82 3.07 -6.97 5.74
CA ARG A 82 2.04 -7.64 4.94
C ARG A 82 2.20 -7.40 3.45
N LEU A 83 3.37 -6.91 3.02
CA LEU A 83 3.68 -6.85 1.60
C LEU A 83 3.70 -8.27 1.00
N PRO A 84 3.28 -8.43 -0.26
CA PRO A 84 3.49 -9.68 -0.99
C PRO A 84 4.97 -10.10 -0.94
N PRO A 85 5.27 -11.42 -0.97
CA PRO A 85 6.65 -11.87 -1.10
C PRO A 85 7.27 -11.31 -2.39
N ASP A 86 8.57 -11.03 -2.34
CA ASP A 86 9.33 -10.48 -3.47
C ASP A 86 8.75 -9.16 -4.04
N CYS A 87 8.10 -8.37 -3.19
CA CYS A 87 7.59 -7.04 -3.57
C CYS A 87 8.74 -6.10 -3.91
N GLY A 88 9.01 -5.97 -5.21
CA GLY A 88 10.01 -5.07 -5.79
C GLY A 88 9.41 -3.76 -6.33
N PRO A 89 10.13 -3.06 -7.21
CA PRO A 89 9.62 -1.86 -7.87
C PRO A 89 8.31 -2.11 -8.62
N ALA A 90 7.45 -1.10 -8.64
CA ALA A 90 6.20 -1.17 -9.38
C ALA A 90 6.45 -1.53 -10.85
N PHE A 91 5.73 -2.54 -11.30
CA PHE A 91 5.70 -2.99 -12.68
C PHE A 91 5.06 -1.92 -13.58
N ILE A 92 5.71 -1.65 -14.70
CA ILE A 92 5.18 -0.75 -15.73
C ILE A 92 4.09 -1.51 -16.49
N GLY A 93 2.84 -1.18 -16.20
CA GLY A 93 1.66 -1.86 -16.73
C GLY A 93 0.54 -1.95 -15.71
N ASN A 94 -0.44 -2.79 -15.98
CA ASN A 94 -1.61 -3.04 -15.12
C ASN A 94 -1.53 -4.39 -14.38
N ALA A 95 -2.51 -4.66 -13.50
CA ALA A 95 -2.53 -5.88 -12.68
C ALA A 95 -2.61 -7.19 -13.49
N GLU A 96 -3.27 -7.19 -14.65
CA GLU A 96 -3.39 -8.39 -15.50
C GLU A 96 -2.04 -8.70 -16.17
N GLU A 97 -1.33 -7.67 -16.62
CA GLU A 97 0.01 -7.79 -17.21
C GLU A 97 1.06 -8.25 -16.18
N LEU A 98 1.00 -7.70 -14.96
CA LEU A 98 1.86 -8.17 -13.86
C LEU A 98 1.62 -9.65 -13.56
N ALA A 99 0.36 -10.09 -13.46
CA ALA A 99 0.03 -11.49 -13.21
C ALA A 99 0.55 -12.41 -14.34
N ALA A 100 0.47 -11.97 -15.59
CA ALA A 100 1.04 -12.69 -16.73
C ALA A 100 2.57 -12.77 -16.66
N TYR A 101 3.24 -11.68 -16.28
CA TYR A 101 4.68 -11.62 -16.07
C TYR A 101 5.13 -12.57 -14.97
N GLU A 102 4.52 -12.51 -13.78
CA GLU A 102 4.85 -13.38 -12.65
C GLU A 102 4.67 -14.87 -12.99
N LYS A 103 3.58 -15.22 -13.69
CA LYS A 103 3.34 -16.60 -14.13
C LYS A 103 4.44 -17.11 -15.07
N ALA A 104 4.94 -16.26 -15.97
CA ALA A 104 6.02 -16.63 -16.89
C ALA A 104 7.38 -16.80 -16.20
N HIS A 105 7.60 -16.13 -15.06
CA HIS A 105 8.89 -16.12 -14.36
C HIS A 105 8.95 -17.04 -13.13
N ASN A 106 7.80 -17.37 -12.53
CA ASN A 106 7.71 -18.29 -11.38
C ASN A 106 7.63 -19.78 -11.78
N GLY A 107 7.57 -20.08 -13.09
CA GLY A 107 7.58 -21.44 -13.63
C GLY A 107 8.98 -22.03 -13.87
N ARG A 108 10.03 -21.48 -13.24
CA ARG A 108 11.43 -21.82 -13.49
C ARG A 108 12.12 -22.37 -12.25
#